data_AF-A0A542ZP51-F1
#
_entry.id   AF-A0A542ZP51-F1
#
_cell.length_a   1.000
_cell.length_b   1.000
_cell.length_c   1.000
_cell.angle_alpha   90.00
_cell.angle_beta   90.00
_cell.angle_gamma   90.00
#
_symmetry.space_group_name_H-M   'P 1'
#
loop_
_entity.id
_entity.type
_entity.pdbx_description
1 polymer ?
#
loop_
_entity_poly.entity_id
_entity_poly.type
_entity_poly.pdbx_seq_one_letter_code
_entity_poly.pdbx_strand_id
1 'polypeptide(L)'
;MSETPDSTLRDRHGRIVARADSTDAEIQARARALSSPIRLRIIRLCRFEARTNKELAELLGVNPGTMLHHVRTLVRTGFLAPEGERTGAQGAREVPYRATGLSWRTAFPEQSHLLVETFLQQIEGLNPDELRVSWLGLRLSDEHLVELEERLYALVNEFKERAPDPDGTPISLFTAIHPDVNP
;
A
#
# COMPACT_ATOMS: atom_id res chain seq x y z
N MET A 1 33.19 7.62 18.82
CA MET A 1 31.85 7.18 18.39
C MET A 1 31.61 7.77 17.02
N SER A 2 31.71 6.96 15.97
CA SER A 2 31.42 7.36 14.59
C SER A 2 29.92 7.23 14.39
N GLU A 3 29.19 8.34 14.27
CA GLU A 3 27.81 8.31 13.79
C GLU A 3 27.83 7.77 12.36
N THR A 4 27.06 6.72 12.12
CA THR A 4 26.79 6.25 10.76
C THR A 4 25.83 7.26 10.15
N PRO A 5 26.12 7.90 9.00
CA PRO A 5 25.21 8.86 8.42
C PRO A 5 23.89 8.15 8.10
N ASP A 6 22.77 8.70 8.56
CA ASP A 6 21.42 8.24 8.20
C ASP A 6 21.25 8.42 6.69
N SER A 7 21.56 7.37 5.93
CA SER A 7 21.51 7.33 4.47
C SER A 7 20.08 7.26 3.93
N THR A 8 19.08 7.34 4.82
CA THR A 8 17.67 7.18 4.49
C THR A 8 17.10 8.47 3.91
N LEU A 9 17.22 8.62 2.59
CA LEU A 9 16.60 9.73 1.87
C LEU A 9 15.08 9.71 2.02
N ARG A 10 14.51 10.87 2.30
CA ARG A 10 13.08 11.07 2.41
C ARG A 10 12.55 11.87 1.24
N ASP A 11 11.36 11.55 0.75
CA ASP A 11 10.66 12.41 -0.21
C ASP A 11 10.12 13.67 0.49
N ARG A 12 9.54 14.59 -0.28
CA ARG A 12 8.92 15.82 0.25
C ARG A 12 7.81 15.56 1.29
N HIS A 13 7.33 14.32 1.38
CA HIS A 13 6.29 13.87 2.31
C HIS A 13 6.85 13.09 3.52
N GLY A 14 8.19 13.01 3.64
CA GLY A 14 8.87 12.31 4.73
C GLY A 14 8.92 10.78 4.57
N ARG A 15 8.52 10.22 3.42
CA ARG A 15 8.56 8.78 3.16
C ARG A 15 9.99 8.33 2.84
N ILE A 16 10.36 7.15 3.31
CA ILE A 16 11.62 6.49 2.96
C ILE A 16 11.62 6.22 1.47
N VAL A 17 12.58 6.80 0.74
CA VAL A 17 12.72 6.60 -0.71
C VAL A 17 13.64 5.43 -0.95
N ALA A 18 13.06 4.31 -1.35
CA ALA A 18 13.84 3.22 -1.89
C ALA A 18 14.27 3.56 -3.32
N ARG A 19 15.54 3.94 -3.50
CA ARG A 19 16.13 4.12 -4.83
C ARG A 19 16.48 2.77 -5.43
N ALA A 20 16.33 2.64 -6.75
CA ALA A 20 16.78 1.45 -7.48
C ALA A 20 18.27 1.16 -7.20
N ASP A 21 19.09 2.20 -7.09
CA ASP A 21 20.54 2.12 -6.91
C ASP A 21 20.99 2.20 -5.43
N SER A 22 20.06 2.09 -4.47
CA SER A 22 20.41 2.09 -3.04
C SER A 22 21.33 0.91 -2.72
N THR A 23 22.47 1.13 -2.07
CA THR A 23 23.34 0.03 -1.61
C THR A 23 22.80 -0.70 -0.38
N ASP A 24 21.79 -0.11 0.29
CA ASP A 24 21.08 -0.75 1.38
C ASP A 24 20.18 -1.88 0.87
N ALA A 25 20.58 -3.12 1.20
CA ALA A 25 19.90 -4.34 0.79
C ALA A 25 18.46 -4.45 1.34
N GLU A 26 18.18 -3.90 2.53
CA GLU A 26 16.84 -3.91 3.13
C GLU A 26 15.90 -2.99 2.36
N ILE A 27 16.37 -1.79 2.03
CA ILE A 27 15.62 -0.81 1.24
C ILE A 27 15.27 -1.40 -0.13
N GLN A 28 16.23 -2.01 -0.81
CA GLN A 28 15.97 -2.67 -2.09
C GLN A 28 14.99 -3.84 -1.95
N ALA A 29 15.10 -4.66 -0.89
CA ALA A 29 14.19 -5.77 -0.66
C ALA A 29 12.75 -5.29 -0.43
N ARG A 30 12.58 -4.17 0.29
CA ARG A 30 11.28 -3.52 0.49
C ARG A 30 10.70 -2.99 -0.82
N ALA A 31 11.49 -2.30 -1.65
CA ALA A 31 11.04 -1.88 -2.98
C ALA A 31 10.58 -3.06 -3.83
N ARG A 32 11.41 -4.10 -3.97
CA ARG A 32 11.07 -5.32 -4.73
C ARG A 32 9.79 -5.98 -4.19
N ALA A 33 9.60 -6.01 -2.88
CA ALA A 33 8.38 -6.54 -2.28
C ALA A 33 7.14 -5.69 -2.59
N LEU A 34 7.25 -4.36 -2.70
CA LEU A 34 6.11 -3.53 -3.10
C LEU A 34 5.83 -3.56 -4.60
N SER A 35 6.80 -3.94 -5.45
CA SER A 35 6.66 -4.09 -6.90
C SER A 35 5.81 -5.30 -7.34
N SER A 36 4.63 -5.48 -6.75
CA SER A 36 3.68 -6.54 -7.13
C SER A 36 2.25 -6.16 -6.73
N PRO A 37 1.30 -6.14 -7.70
CA PRO A 37 -0.08 -5.75 -7.42
C PRO A 37 -0.74 -6.63 -6.35
N ILE A 38 -0.53 -7.96 -6.43
CA ILE A 38 -1.08 -8.90 -5.46
C ILE A 38 -0.54 -8.66 -4.05
N ARG A 39 0.75 -8.31 -3.89
CA ARG A 39 1.33 -7.99 -2.58
C ARG A 39 0.76 -6.70 -2.00
N LEU A 40 0.50 -5.70 -2.83
CA LEU A 40 -0.22 -4.49 -2.40
C LEU A 40 -1.65 -4.83 -1.95
N ARG A 41 -2.39 -5.65 -2.70
CA ARG A 41 -3.73 -6.12 -2.33
C ARG A 41 -3.74 -6.89 -1.00
N ILE A 42 -2.77 -7.78 -0.78
CA ILE A 42 -2.59 -8.49 0.50
C ILE A 42 -2.40 -7.49 1.65
N ILE A 43 -1.50 -6.52 1.51
CA ILE A 43 -1.25 -5.50 2.54
C ILE A 43 -2.55 -4.74 2.87
N ARG A 44 -3.36 -4.40 1.86
CA ARG A 44 -4.64 -3.70 2.05
C ARG A 44 -5.67 -4.56 2.80
N LEU A 45 -5.80 -5.84 2.44
CA LEU A 45 -6.69 -6.78 3.14
C LEU A 45 -6.30 -6.99 4.60
N CYS A 46 -4.99 -6.99 4.90
CA CYS A 46 -4.47 -7.16 6.25
C CYS A 46 -4.45 -5.85 7.08
N ARG A 47 -4.98 -4.73 6.57
CA ARG A 47 -4.87 -3.42 7.25
C ARG A 47 -5.73 -3.36 8.52
N PHE A 48 -6.99 -3.74 8.42
CA PHE A 48 -7.96 -3.63 9.50
C PHE A 48 -8.25 -4.98 10.17
N GLU A 49 -8.07 -6.08 9.44
CA GLU A 49 -8.25 -7.43 9.95
C GLU A 49 -6.98 -8.25 9.74
N ALA A 50 -6.61 -9.07 10.74
CA ALA A 50 -5.55 -10.03 10.56
C ALA A 50 -6.08 -11.25 9.81
N ARG A 51 -5.35 -11.69 8.77
CA ARG A 51 -5.81 -12.72 7.84
C ARG A 51 -4.78 -13.84 7.70
N THR A 52 -5.24 -15.07 7.54
CA THR A 52 -4.37 -16.24 7.32
C THR A 52 -4.04 -16.42 5.84
N ASN A 53 -3.03 -17.25 5.53
CA ASN A 53 -2.69 -17.58 4.15
C ASN A 53 -3.88 -18.16 3.36
N LYS A 54 -4.73 -18.95 4.04
CA LYS A 54 -5.90 -19.60 3.44
C LYS A 54 -6.96 -18.56 3.09
N GLU A 55 -7.29 -17.66 4.01
CA GLU A 55 -8.26 -16.59 3.79
C GLU A 55 -7.82 -15.66 2.66
N LEU A 56 -6.53 -15.28 2.63
CA LEU A 56 -5.99 -14.43 1.56
C LEU A 56 -6.02 -15.13 0.20
N ALA A 57 -5.69 -16.43 0.16
CA ALA A 57 -5.74 -17.24 -1.04
C ALA A 57 -7.16 -17.30 -1.62
N GLU A 58 -8.16 -17.53 -0.75
CA GLU A 58 -9.57 -17.56 -1.12
C GLU A 58 -10.07 -16.20 -1.63
N LEU A 59 -9.82 -15.12 -0.88
CA LEU A 59 -10.26 -13.76 -1.24
C LEU A 59 -9.68 -13.24 -2.54
N LEU A 60 -8.47 -13.68 -2.90
CA LEU A 60 -7.76 -13.22 -4.09
C LEU A 60 -7.79 -14.25 -5.23
N GLY A 61 -8.44 -15.40 -5.03
CA GLY A 61 -8.53 -16.46 -6.05
C GLY A 61 -7.17 -17.06 -6.44
N VAL A 62 -6.22 -17.14 -5.51
CA VAL A 62 -4.85 -17.61 -5.76
C VAL A 62 -4.57 -18.89 -5.00
N ASN A 63 -3.79 -19.79 -5.58
CA ASN A 63 -3.47 -21.05 -4.90
C ASN A 63 -2.68 -20.81 -3.58
N PRO A 64 -2.82 -21.68 -2.56
CA PRO A 64 -2.18 -21.49 -1.26
C PRO A 64 -0.64 -21.45 -1.28
N GLY A 65 0.01 -22.21 -2.18
CA GLY A 65 1.46 -22.23 -2.31
C GLY A 65 2.03 -20.89 -2.80
N THR A 66 1.37 -20.30 -3.79
CA THR A 66 1.69 -18.95 -4.29
C THR A 66 1.39 -17.90 -3.23
N MET A 67 0.27 -18.01 -2.51
CA MET A 67 -0.05 -17.07 -1.41
C MET A 67 1.02 -17.10 -0.31
N LEU A 68 1.47 -18.30 0.08
CA LEU A 68 2.56 -18.47 1.04
C LEU A 68 3.85 -17.76 0.61
N HIS A 69 4.19 -17.80 -0.68
CA HIS A 69 5.36 -17.08 -1.21
C HIS A 69 5.21 -15.55 -1.04
N HIS A 70 4.04 -15.00 -1.33
CA HIS A 70 3.77 -13.57 -1.17
C HIS A 70 3.84 -13.14 0.30
N VAL A 71 3.14 -13.86 1.19
CA VAL A 71 3.11 -13.56 2.62
C VAL A 71 4.50 -13.67 3.24
N ARG A 72 5.29 -14.70 2.90
CA ARG A 72 6.68 -14.82 3.39
C ARG A 72 7.55 -13.64 2.99
N THR A 73 7.45 -13.20 1.73
CA THR A 73 8.16 -12.01 1.26
C THR A 73 7.76 -10.78 2.05
N LEU A 74 6.46 -10.58 2.28
CA LEU A 74 5.93 -9.44 3.02
C LEU A 74 6.31 -9.44 4.50
N VAL A 75 6.33 -10.61 5.14
CA VAL A 75 6.79 -10.76 6.53
C VAL A 75 8.29 -10.46 6.63
N ARG A 76 9.11 -11.06 5.75
CA ARG A 76 10.57 -10.84 5.73
C ARG A 76 10.95 -9.36 5.53
N THR A 77 10.12 -8.60 4.82
CA THR A 77 10.35 -7.17 4.56
C THR A 77 9.69 -6.25 5.58
N GLY A 78 8.96 -6.81 6.56
CA GLY A 78 8.31 -6.08 7.64
C GLY A 78 6.99 -5.40 7.26
N PHE A 79 6.41 -5.72 6.10
CA PHE A 79 5.10 -5.19 5.70
C PHE A 79 3.94 -5.91 6.38
N LEU A 80 4.13 -7.20 6.72
CA LEU A 80 3.20 -7.97 7.54
C LEU A 80 3.91 -8.45 8.82
N ALA A 81 3.16 -8.54 9.91
CA ALA A 81 3.58 -9.18 11.14
C ALA A 81 2.62 -10.32 11.49
N PRO A 82 3.11 -11.48 11.96
CA PRO A 82 2.25 -12.53 12.49
C PRO A 82 1.62 -12.08 13.81
N GLU A 83 0.37 -12.44 14.02
CA GLU A 83 -0.30 -12.32 15.31
C GLU A 83 -0.31 -13.66 16.06
N GLY A 84 -0.93 -13.67 17.24
CA GLY A 84 -1.11 -14.89 18.02
C GLY A 84 -1.85 -15.96 17.24
N GLU A 85 -1.42 -17.21 17.40
CA GLU A 85 -2.08 -18.34 16.77
C GLU A 85 -3.53 -18.45 17.22
N ARG A 86 -4.40 -18.80 16.27
CA ARG A 86 -5.81 -19.09 16.53
C ARG A 86 -6.19 -20.47 15.99
N THR A 87 -7.20 -21.06 16.60
CA THR A 87 -7.81 -22.29 16.10
C THR A 87 -8.68 -21.95 14.91
N GLY A 88 -8.30 -22.44 13.73
CA GLY A 88 -9.06 -22.32 12.50
C GLY A 88 -10.22 -23.29 12.43
N ALA A 89 -10.93 -23.26 11.29
CA ALA A 89 -11.97 -24.26 11.00
C ALA A 89 -11.37 -25.67 11.08
N GLN A 90 -12.10 -26.61 11.69
CA GLN A 90 -11.67 -28.00 11.89
C GLN A 90 -10.48 -28.20 12.84
N GLY A 91 -10.14 -27.22 13.68
CA GLY A 91 -9.15 -27.39 14.75
C GLY A 91 -7.69 -27.21 14.30
N ALA A 92 -7.44 -26.81 13.06
CA ALA A 92 -6.09 -26.51 12.58
C ALA A 92 -5.52 -25.28 13.30
N ARG A 93 -4.23 -25.31 13.64
CA ARG A 93 -3.52 -24.14 14.16
C ARG A 93 -3.17 -23.24 12.99
N GLU A 94 -3.64 -21.99 13.02
CA GLU A 94 -3.39 -21.01 11.96
C GLU A 94 -2.74 -19.74 12.54
N VAL A 95 -1.81 -19.15 11.77
CA VAL A 95 -1.16 -17.88 12.09
C VAL A 95 -1.76 -16.79 11.20
N PRO A 96 -2.55 -15.85 11.76
CA PRO A 96 -3.01 -14.69 11.03
C PRO A 96 -1.93 -13.61 10.95
N TYR A 97 -2.00 -12.78 9.91
CA TYR A 97 -1.03 -11.70 9.64
C TYR A 97 -1.73 -10.35 9.54
N ARG A 98 -1.11 -9.32 10.14
CA ARG A 98 -1.57 -7.92 10.11
C ARG A 98 -0.57 -7.02 9.41
N ALA A 99 -1.05 -6.02 8.67
CA ALA A 99 -0.20 -5.02 8.05
C ALA A 99 0.38 -4.03 9.06
N THR A 100 1.67 -3.74 8.94
CA THR A 100 2.42 -2.87 9.86
C THR A 100 2.29 -1.37 9.52
N GLY A 101 1.67 -1.04 8.40
CA GLY A 101 1.62 0.32 7.85
C GLY A 101 2.95 0.83 7.27
N LEU A 102 3.97 -0.04 7.17
CA LEU A 102 5.27 0.33 6.61
C LEU A 102 5.18 0.73 5.12
N SER A 103 4.28 0.11 4.35
CA SER A 103 4.09 0.38 2.92
C SER A 103 3.74 1.84 2.64
N TRP A 104 3.01 2.52 3.53
CA TRP A 104 2.67 3.93 3.37
C TRP A 104 3.87 4.87 3.52
N ARG A 105 4.90 4.43 4.23
CA ARG A 105 6.12 5.17 4.52
C ARG A 105 7.26 4.78 3.58
N THR A 106 7.02 3.92 2.60
CA THR A 106 8.02 3.45 1.63
C THR A 106 7.62 3.90 0.23
N ALA A 107 8.42 4.78 -0.35
CA ALA A 107 8.37 5.10 -1.78
C ALA A 107 9.33 4.19 -2.53
N PHE A 108 9.01 3.86 -3.78
CA PHE A 108 9.82 2.99 -4.64
C PHE A 108 9.69 3.42 -6.12
N PRO A 109 10.63 3.02 -7.01
CA PRO A 109 10.60 3.39 -8.42
C PRO A 109 9.36 2.79 -9.11
N GLU A 110 8.84 3.48 -10.14
CA GLU A 110 7.65 3.06 -10.89
C GLU A 110 6.38 2.83 -10.05
N GLN A 111 6.34 3.38 -8.83
CA GLN A 111 5.21 3.22 -7.92
C GLN A 111 3.89 3.69 -8.54
N SER A 112 3.88 4.79 -9.29
CA SER A 112 2.67 5.32 -9.91
C SER A 112 2.03 4.32 -10.87
N HIS A 113 2.80 3.71 -11.77
CA HIS A 113 2.27 2.73 -12.73
C HIS A 113 1.66 1.52 -12.03
N LEU A 114 2.36 0.99 -11.03
CA LEU A 114 1.89 -0.15 -10.26
C LEU A 114 0.64 0.16 -9.43
N LEU A 115 0.55 1.34 -8.84
CA LEU A 115 -0.63 1.77 -8.09
C LEU A 115 -1.84 1.94 -9.02
N VAL A 116 -1.64 2.46 -10.22
CA VAL A 116 -2.69 2.54 -11.26
C VAL A 116 -3.13 1.15 -11.70
N GLU A 117 -2.19 0.25 -12.02
CA GLU A 117 -2.50 -1.14 -12.40
C GLU A 117 -3.30 -1.85 -11.28
N THR A 118 -2.86 -1.70 -10.03
CA THR A 118 -3.54 -2.27 -8.87
C THR A 118 -4.94 -1.69 -8.72
N PHE A 119 -5.11 -0.37 -8.90
CA PHE A 119 -6.42 0.28 -8.85
C PHE A 119 -7.36 -0.25 -9.94
N LEU A 120 -6.88 -0.37 -11.18
CA LEU A 120 -7.67 -0.92 -12.30
C LEU A 120 -8.16 -2.34 -12.00
N GLN A 121 -7.31 -3.21 -11.43
CA GLN A 121 -7.71 -4.55 -10.98
C GLN A 121 -8.73 -4.53 -9.83
N GLN A 122 -8.71 -3.50 -8.98
CA GLN A 122 -9.64 -3.39 -7.85
C GLN A 122 -11.03 -2.92 -8.26
N ILE A 123 -11.14 -2.15 -9.34
CA ILE A 123 -12.43 -1.65 -9.84
C ILE A 123 -13.07 -2.59 -10.87
N GLU A 124 -12.36 -3.62 -11.30
CA GLU A 124 -12.88 -4.63 -12.22
C GLU A 124 -14.10 -5.33 -11.59
N GLY A 125 -15.25 -5.23 -12.27
CA GLY A 125 -16.51 -5.83 -11.80
C GLY A 125 -17.29 -5.00 -10.77
N LEU A 126 -16.83 -3.80 -10.38
CA LEU A 126 -17.63 -2.88 -9.57
C LEU A 126 -18.84 -2.36 -10.36
N ASN A 127 -19.96 -2.16 -9.67
CA ASN A 127 -21.08 -1.44 -10.26
C ASN A 127 -20.71 0.03 -10.46
N PRO A 128 -21.20 0.69 -11.52
CA PRO A 128 -20.88 2.10 -11.80
C PRO A 128 -21.12 3.04 -10.61
N ASP A 129 -22.18 2.81 -9.84
CA ASP A 129 -22.55 3.67 -8.70
C ASP A 129 -21.65 3.50 -7.46
N GLU A 130 -20.83 2.43 -7.42
CA GLU A 130 -19.86 2.18 -6.35
C GLU A 130 -18.56 2.98 -6.55
N LEU A 131 -18.30 3.43 -7.78
CA LEU A 131 -17.10 4.18 -8.14
C LEU A 131 -17.40 5.68 -8.32
N ARG A 132 -16.97 6.48 -7.34
CA ARG A 132 -17.04 7.95 -7.42
C ARG A 132 -15.76 8.50 -8.04
N VAL A 133 -15.83 8.97 -9.28
CA VAL A 133 -14.71 9.61 -9.99
C VAL A 133 -15.00 11.09 -10.20
N SER A 134 -13.97 11.92 -10.12
CA SER A 134 -14.02 13.33 -10.53
C SER A 134 -12.95 13.57 -11.59
N TRP A 135 -13.35 14.16 -12.72
CA TRP A 135 -12.44 14.58 -13.78
C TRP A 135 -12.46 16.11 -13.84
N LEU A 136 -11.34 16.74 -13.46
CA LEU A 136 -11.24 18.19 -13.31
C LEU A 136 -10.02 18.71 -14.07
N GLY A 137 -10.24 19.66 -14.99
CA GLY A 137 -9.18 20.44 -15.60
C GLY A 137 -8.83 21.64 -14.74
N LEU A 138 -7.57 21.79 -14.37
CA LEU A 138 -7.06 22.92 -13.58
C LEU A 138 -5.92 23.60 -14.33
N ARG A 139 -5.87 24.94 -14.25
CA ARG A 139 -4.73 25.73 -14.72
C ARG A 139 -4.10 26.43 -13.54
N LEU A 140 -2.98 25.91 -13.07
CA LEU A 140 -2.28 26.35 -11.86
C LEU A 140 -0.87 26.85 -12.22
N SER A 141 -0.35 27.78 -11.40
CA SER A 141 1.09 28.04 -11.33
C SER A 141 1.78 26.90 -10.60
N ASP A 142 3.12 26.81 -10.70
CA ASP A 142 3.91 25.84 -9.93
C ASP A 142 3.66 25.98 -8.42
N GLU A 143 3.57 27.22 -7.92
CA GLU A 143 3.25 27.51 -6.52
C GLU A 143 1.90 26.95 -6.10
N HIS A 144 0.84 27.19 -6.88
CA HIS A 144 -0.49 26.68 -6.55
C HIS A 144 -0.62 25.16 -6.75
N LEU A 145 0.17 24.57 -7.66
CA LEU A 145 0.25 23.12 -7.79
C LEU A 145 0.86 22.50 -6.53
N VAL A 146 1.97 23.06 -6.03
CA VAL A 146 2.57 22.64 -4.76
C VAL A 146 1.58 22.79 -3.60
N GLU A 147 0.88 23.93 -3.51
CA GLU A 147 -0.15 24.15 -2.48
C GLU A 147 -1.25 23.05 -2.53
N LEU A 148 -1.76 22.74 -3.73
CA LEU A 148 -2.78 21.71 -3.92
C LEU A 148 -2.27 20.33 -3.45
N GLU A 149 -1.06 19.96 -3.87
CA GLU A 149 -0.43 18.68 -3.48
C GLU A 149 -0.26 18.58 -1.96
N GLU A 150 0.22 19.63 -1.31
CA GLU A 150 0.43 19.68 0.14
C GLU A 150 -0.89 19.57 0.91
N ARG A 151 -1.90 20.33 0.51
CA ARG A 151 -3.23 20.32 1.16
C ARG A 151 -3.93 18.98 1.00
N LEU A 152 -3.84 18.37 -0.19
CA LEU A 152 -4.40 17.05 -0.42
C LEU A 152 -3.68 15.98 0.41
N TYR A 153 -2.34 16.03 0.47
CA TYR A 153 -1.55 15.12 1.29
C TYR A 153 -1.90 15.26 2.78
N ALA A 154 -2.02 16.49 3.29
CA ALA A 154 -2.40 16.77 4.66
C ALA A 154 -3.79 16.18 4.98
N LEU A 155 -4.78 16.41 4.11
CA LEU A 155 -6.13 15.87 4.26
C LEU A 155 -6.14 14.32 4.30
N VAL A 156 -5.44 13.67 3.38
CA VAL A 156 -5.38 12.20 3.36
C VAL A 156 -4.70 11.65 4.62
N ASN A 157 -3.63 12.30 5.08
CA ASN A 157 -2.96 11.88 6.31
C ASN A 157 -3.80 12.09 7.55
N GLU A 158 -4.61 13.14 7.62
CA GLU A 158 -5.55 13.37 8.71
C GLU A 158 -6.47 12.17 8.88
N PHE A 159 -7.08 11.68 7.80
CA PHE A 159 -7.94 10.48 7.85
C PHE A 159 -7.16 9.19 8.13
N LYS A 160 -5.89 9.09 7.68
CA LYS A 160 -5.03 7.93 7.98
C LYS A 160 -4.72 7.79 9.46
N GLU A 161 -4.54 8.92 10.16
CA GLU A 161 -4.11 8.97 11.56
C GLU A 161 -5.27 8.86 12.54
N ARG A 162 -6.50 9.09 12.08
CA ARG A 162 -7.71 8.74 12.81
C ARG A 162 -7.81 7.23 13.00
N ALA A 163 -8.38 6.82 14.13
CA ALA A 163 -8.80 5.44 14.32
C ALA A 163 -9.87 5.09 13.27
N PRO A 164 -9.89 3.86 12.74
CA PRO A 164 -10.97 3.43 11.86
C PRO A 164 -12.30 3.45 12.62
N ASP A 165 -13.37 3.85 11.94
CA ASP A 165 -14.72 3.79 12.50
C ASP A 165 -15.10 2.32 12.76
N PRO A 166 -15.63 1.96 13.95
CA PRO A 166 -15.98 0.57 14.28
C PRO A 166 -16.95 -0.09 13.30
N ASP A 167 -17.91 0.69 12.80
CA ASP A 167 -18.93 0.25 11.84
C ASP A 167 -18.61 0.73 10.41
N GLY A 168 -17.37 1.17 10.18
CA GLY A 168 -16.92 1.71 8.90
C GLY A 168 -16.79 0.63 7.83
N THR A 169 -17.23 0.94 6.62
CA THR A 169 -16.93 0.10 5.45
C THR A 169 -15.51 0.43 4.94
N PRO A 170 -14.67 -0.55 4.60
CA PRO A 170 -13.37 -0.28 3.99
C PRO A 170 -13.52 0.47 2.66
N ILE A 171 -13.03 1.70 2.60
CA ILE A 171 -13.03 2.52 1.39
C ILE A 171 -11.62 2.61 0.80
N SER A 172 -11.51 2.50 -0.52
CA SER A 172 -10.28 2.82 -1.26
C SER A 172 -10.34 4.27 -1.75
N LEU A 173 -9.44 5.13 -1.25
CA LEU A 173 -9.17 6.43 -1.84
C LEU A 173 -7.94 6.34 -2.74
N PHE A 174 -8.09 6.75 -4.00
CA PHE A 174 -7.01 6.86 -4.97
C PHE A 174 -7.04 8.26 -5.57
N THR A 175 -5.91 8.96 -5.54
CA THR A 175 -5.76 10.31 -6.09
C THR A 175 -4.59 10.32 -7.07
N ALA A 176 -4.82 10.83 -8.28
CA ALA A 176 -3.77 11.03 -9.27
C ALA A 176 -3.79 12.49 -9.72
N ILE A 177 -2.61 13.10 -9.78
CA ILE A 177 -2.38 14.42 -10.36
C ILE A 177 -1.37 14.18 -11.47
N HIS A 178 -1.72 14.59 -12.69
CA HIS A 178 -0.88 14.45 -13.87
C HIS A 178 -1.04 15.67 -14.77
N PRO A 179 -0.06 15.96 -15.65
CA PRO A 179 -0.23 16.97 -16.67
C PRO A 179 -1.46 16.65 -17.55
N ASP A 180 -2.27 17.67 -17.83
CA ASP A 180 -3.40 17.56 -18.75
C ASP A 180 -2.89 17.68 -20.19
N VAL A 181 -2.49 16.54 -20.76
CA VAL A 181 -2.02 16.42 -22.15
C VAL A 181 -3.19 15.93 -23.00
N ASN A 182 -4.00 16.88 -23.46
CA ASN A 182 -5.07 16.63 -24.41
C ASN A 182 -4.65 17.20 -25.79
N PRO A 183 -4.59 16.39 -26.86
CA PRO A 183 -4.19 16.85 -28.19
C PRO A 183 -5.16 17.85 -28.82
#